data_AF-A0A366LYM4-F1
#
_entry.id   AF-A0A366LYM4-F1
#
_cell.length_a   1.000
_cell.length_b   1.000
_cell.length_c   1.000
_cell.angle_alpha   90.00
_cell.angle_beta   90.00
_cell.angle_gamma   90.00
#
_symmetry.space_group_name_H-M   'P 1'
#
loop_
_entity.id
_entity.type
_entity.pdbx_description
1 polymer ?
#
loop_
_entity_poly.entity_id
_entity_poly.type
_entity_poly.pdbx_seq_one_letter_code
_entity_poly.pdbx_strand_id
1 'polypeptide(L)'
;MRCGIEPTATEARLFVFDTKTRRVVRSVVPVPGADSVNALTVDARGRVWGLADGTLFAYDARPGKVVKSRRIFPVQSSMYGQERGLVLRDDRLAYASMAGSLWRLNLRSLKGERLTGGGVSHLIEGADGDLYYTRGTKLYRWKF
;
A
#
# COMPACT_ATOMS: atom_id res chain seq x y z
N MET A 1 -30.48 -10.88 6.73
CA MET A 1 -30.33 -9.43 7.04
C MET A 1 -28.84 -9.12 7.10
N ARG A 2 -28.33 -8.23 6.22
CA ARG A 2 -26.97 -7.68 6.35
C ARG A 2 -27.08 -6.40 7.18
N CYS A 3 -26.28 -6.27 8.24
CA CYS A 3 -26.04 -4.96 8.86
C CYS A 3 -25.19 -4.15 7.87
N GLY A 4 -25.85 -3.49 6.91
CA GLY A 4 -25.20 -2.70 5.87
C GLY A 4 -25.35 -1.23 6.19
N ILE A 5 -24.38 -0.65 6.89
CA ILE A 5 -24.16 0.79 6.81
C ILE A 5 -23.76 1.09 5.36
N GLU A 6 -24.53 1.94 4.67
CA GLU A 6 -24.08 2.47 3.38
C GLU A 6 -22.82 3.30 3.62
N PRO A 7 -21.70 3.04 2.91
CA PRO A 7 -20.53 3.88 3.02
C PRO A 7 -20.88 5.30 2.56
N THR A 8 -20.90 6.25 3.49
CA THR A 8 -21.14 7.67 3.17
C THR A 8 -19.89 8.38 2.65
N ALA A 9 -18.72 7.75 2.74
CA ALA A 9 -17.47 8.29 2.23
C ALA A 9 -17.26 7.88 0.77
N THR A 10 -17.13 8.86 -0.11
CA THR A 10 -16.87 8.68 -1.55
C THR A 10 -15.39 8.47 -1.89
N GLU A 11 -14.50 8.65 -0.91
CA GLU A 11 -13.05 8.55 -1.09
C GLU A 11 -12.39 7.93 0.13
N ALA A 12 -11.31 7.19 -0.10
CA ALA A 12 -10.46 6.64 0.93
C ALA A 12 -9.75 7.75 1.71
N ARG A 13 -9.70 7.59 3.03
CA ARG A 13 -9.05 8.56 3.93
C ARG A 13 -7.94 7.89 4.72
N LEU A 14 -6.79 8.54 4.75
CA LEU A 14 -5.75 8.28 5.73
C LEU A 14 -6.00 9.17 6.95
N PHE A 15 -6.04 8.58 8.14
CA PHE A 15 -6.20 9.32 9.39
C PHE A 15 -5.02 9.09 10.32
N VAL A 16 -4.69 10.14 11.07
CA VAL A 16 -3.74 10.08 12.18
C VAL A 16 -4.57 10.03 13.45
N PHE A 17 -4.41 8.95 14.22
CA PHE A 17 -5.12 8.72 15.47
C PHE A 17 -4.17 8.85 16.65
N ASP A 18 -4.51 9.72 17.60
CA ASP A 18 -3.80 9.84 18.87
C ASP A 18 -4.37 8.80 19.85
N THR A 19 -3.54 7.84 20.24
CA THR A 19 -3.92 6.75 21.14
C THR A 19 -4.11 7.18 22.59
N LYS A 20 -3.48 8.29 23.02
CA LYS A 20 -3.62 8.83 24.38
C LYS A 20 -4.96 9.54 24.53
N THR A 21 -5.27 10.43 23.59
CA THR A 21 -6.53 11.21 23.62
C THR A 21 -7.71 10.48 22.99
N ARG A 22 -7.44 9.34 22.32
CA ARG A 22 -8.42 8.53 21.58
C ARG A 22 -9.17 9.33 20.52
N ARG A 23 -8.48 10.22 19.83
CA ARG A 23 -9.06 11.14 18.83
C ARG A 23 -8.31 11.07 17.51
N VAL A 24 -9.06 11.23 16.42
CA VAL A 24 -8.47 11.53 15.11
C VAL A 24 -7.98 12.97 15.14
N VAL A 25 -6.68 13.17 14.96
CA VAL A 25 -6.05 14.50 14.95
C VAL A 25 -5.85 15.04 13.54
N ARG A 26 -5.90 14.17 12.53
CA ARG A 26 -5.84 14.57 11.13
C ARG A 26 -6.52 13.53 10.24
N SER A 27 -7.17 13.99 9.18
CA SER A 27 -7.70 13.16 8.09
C SER A 27 -7.31 13.79 6.76
N VAL A 28 -6.84 12.98 5.82
CA VAL A 28 -6.45 13.42 4.48
C VAL A 28 -6.94 12.39 3.45
N VAL A 29 -7.28 12.86 2.26
CA VAL A 29 -7.49 12.01 1.08
C VAL A 29 -6.13 11.84 0.41
N PRO A 30 -5.45 10.68 0.55
CA PRO A 30 -4.09 10.53 0.06
C PRO A 30 -4.01 10.48 -1.47
N VAL A 31 -5.06 9.99 -2.12
CA VAL A 31 -5.21 9.91 -3.57
C VAL A 31 -6.65 10.28 -3.90
N PRO A 32 -6.90 11.44 -4.53
CA PRO A 32 -8.23 11.85 -4.94
C PRO A 32 -8.91 10.80 -5.82
N GLY A 33 -10.19 10.52 -5.55
CA GLY A 33 -10.98 9.52 -6.26
C GLY A 33 -10.57 8.06 -6.06
N ALA A 34 -9.66 7.76 -5.13
CA ALA A 34 -9.41 6.37 -4.73
C ALA A 34 -10.46 5.92 -3.73
N ASP A 35 -11.04 4.75 -3.95
CA ASP A 35 -12.05 4.11 -3.10
C ASP A 35 -11.41 3.42 -1.88
N SER A 36 -10.14 2.98 -2.02
CA SER A 36 -9.46 2.23 -0.96
C SER A 36 -7.99 2.59 -0.79
N VAL A 37 -7.52 2.63 0.47
CA VAL A 37 -6.09 2.52 0.82
C VAL A 37 -5.80 1.05 1.10
N ASN A 38 -4.92 0.43 0.32
CA ASN A 38 -4.71 -1.01 0.32
C ASN A 38 -3.51 -1.47 1.14
N ALA A 39 -2.52 -0.59 1.32
CA ALA A 39 -1.29 -0.90 2.02
C ALA A 39 -0.71 0.38 2.61
N LEU A 40 -0.07 0.28 3.78
CA LEU A 40 0.71 1.34 4.39
C LEU A 40 1.99 0.74 4.98
N THR A 41 3.07 1.51 4.91
CA THR A 41 4.35 1.21 5.57
C THR A 41 5.05 2.52 5.90
N VAL A 42 6.04 2.48 6.78
CA VAL A 42 6.76 3.67 7.26
C VAL A 42 8.24 3.50 6.99
N ASP A 43 8.86 4.51 6.38
CA ASP A 43 10.30 4.51 6.16
C ASP A 43 11.08 4.96 7.41
N ALA A 44 12.40 4.77 7.40
CA ALA A 44 13.28 5.14 8.51
C ALA A 44 13.26 6.65 8.87
N ARG A 45 12.70 7.50 8.01
CA ARG A 45 12.56 8.96 8.24
C ARG A 45 11.17 9.33 8.79
N GLY A 46 10.29 8.34 9.01
CA GLY A 46 8.94 8.54 9.51
C GLY A 46 7.95 8.99 8.43
N ARG A 47 8.29 8.86 7.14
CA ARG A 47 7.36 9.10 6.05
C ARG A 47 6.54 7.85 5.78
N VAL A 48 5.23 8.04 5.64
CA VAL A 48 4.27 6.96 5.38
C VAL A 48 4.20 6.76 3.88
N TRP A 49 4.46 5.55 3.42
CA TRP A 49 4.24 5.13 2.03
C TRP A 49 2.98 4.29 1.95
N GLY A 50 2.22 4.42 0.88
CA GLY A 50 0.99 3.66 0.73
C GLY A 50 0.58 3.41 -0.70
N LEU A 51 -0.34 2.45 -0.84
CA LEU A 51 -0.99 2.10 -2.08
C LEU A 51 -2.48 2.43 -1.98
N ALA A 52 -3.02 3.12 -2.98
CA ALA A 52 -4.44 3.37 -3.12
C ALA A 52 -4.84 3.27 -4.59
N ASP A 53 -5.69 2.29 -4.94
CA ASP A 53 -6.23 2.05 -6.30
C ASP A 53 -5.20 2.19 -7.43
N GLY A 54 -4.07 1.52 -7.27
CA GLY A 54 -3.00 1.48 -8.27
C GLY A 54 -2.05 2.66 -8.23
N THR A 55 -2.22 3.54 -7.24
CA THR A 55 -1.37 4.70 -7.00
C THR A 55 -0.45 4.45 -5.81
N LEU A 56 0.86 4.60 -6.02
CA LEU A 56 1.83 4.72 -4.95
C LEU A 56 1.84 6.19 -4.49
N PHE A 57 1.68 6.41 -3.19
CA PHE A 57 1.80 7.73 -2.59
C PHE A 57 2.76 7.73 -1.41
N ALA A 58 3.26 8.91 -1.07
CA ALA A 58 4.01 9.14 0.16
C ALA A 58 3.44 10.35 0.90
N TYR A 59 3.15 10.15 2.18
CA TYR A 59 2.61 11.14 3.10
C TYR A 59 3.66 11.51 4.16
N ASP A 60 3.94 12.80 4.29
CA ASP A 60 4.81 13.32 5.32
C ASP A 60 3.97 13.75 6.53
N ALA A 61 4.13 13.05 7.65
CA ALA A 61 3.33 13.25 8.85
C ALA A 61 3.58 14.60 9.54
N ARG A 62 4.76 15.21 9.34
CA ARG A 62 5.11 16.50 9.94
C ARG A 62 4.28 17.65 9.35
N PRO A 63 4.44 18.01 8.05
CA PRO A 63 3.58 19.02 7.43
C PRO A 63 2.16 18.49 7.19
N GLY A 64 1.94 17.17 7.27
CA GLY A 64 0.63 16.56 7.10
C GLY A 64 0.15 16.54 5.65
N LYS A 65 1.05 16.30 4.70
CA LYS A 65 0.75 16.40 3.27
C LYS A 65 1.26 15.19 2.50
N VAL A 66 0.54 14.85 1.44
CA VAL A 66 1.04 13.95 0.40
C VAL A 66 2.12 14.67 -0.38
N VAL A 67 3.34 14.13 -0.36
CA VAL A 67 4.53 14.73 -0.99
C VAL A 67 4.91 14.03 -2.30
N LYS A 68 4.35 12.84 -2.54
CA LYS A 68 4.53 12.06 -3.77
C LYS A 68 3.25 11.31 -4.07
N SER A 69 2.87 11.24 -5.36
CA SER A 69 1.75 10.42 -5.81
C SER A 69 1.93 10.08 -7.29
N ARG A 70 1.84 8.80 -7.64
CA ARG A 70 1.91 8.33 -9.02
C ARG A 70 1.15 7.03 -9.19
N ARG A 71 0.31 6.97 -10.24
CA ARG A 71 -0.28 5.71 -10.68
C ARG A 71 0.78 4.85 -11.36
N ILE A 72 1.00 3.66 -10.81
CA ILE A 72 2.02 2.72 -11.26
C ILE A 72 1.39 1.41 -11.73
N PHE A 73 0.29 1.01 -11.10
CA PHE A 73 -0.34 -0.28 -11.34
C PHE A 73 -1.61 -0.11 -12.19
N PRO A 74 -2.00 -1.15 -12.94
CA PRO A 74 -3.32 -1.17 -13.56
C PRO A 74 -4.40 -1.08 -12.48
N VAL A 75 -5.46 -0.34 -12.79
CA VAL A 75 -6.62 -0.23 -11.89
C VAL A 75 -7.33 -1.58 -11.88
N GLN A 76 -7.43 -2.18 -10.70
CA GLN A 76 -8.32 -3.30 -10.43
C GLN A 76 -9.17 -2.91 -9.23
N SER A 77 -10.44 -2.61 -9.48
CA SER A 77 -11.41 -2.49 -8.41
C SER A 77 -11.64 -3.88 -7.84
N SER A 78 -11.50 -4.01 -6.52
CA SER A 78 -12.04 -5.16 -5.82
C SER A 78 -12.64 -4.66 -4.52
N MET A 79 -13.95 -4.88 -4.35
CA MET A 79 -14.66 -4.56 -3.11
C MET A 79 -14.11 -5.35 -1.93
N TYR A 80 -13.54 -6.53 -2.22
CA TYR A 80 -12.71 -7.27 -1.28
C TYR A 80 -11.32 -6.66 -1.37
N GLY A 81 -10.91 -5.90 -0.36
CA GLY A 81 -9.56 -5.37 -0.23
C GLY A 81 -8.54 -6.50 -0.13
N GLN A 82 -8.24 -7.17 -1.26
CA GLN A 82 -7.24 -8.21 -1.35
C GLN A 82 -5.98 -7.64 -0.72
N GLU A 83 -5.48 -8.27 0.34
CA GLU A 83 -4.35 -7.73 1.09
C GLU A 83 -3.17 -7.47 0.15
N ARG A 84 -2.88 -6.17 -0.02
CA ARG A 84 -1.80 -5.68 -0.86
C ARG A 84 -0.65 -5.38 0.09
N GLY A 85 0.49 -6.01 -0.12
CA GLY A 85 1.69 -5.79 0.68
C GLY A 85 2.51 -4.66 0.07
N LEU A 86 3.14 -3.86 0.92
CA LEU A 86 4.16 -2.88 0.54
C LEU A 86 5.33 -3.00 1.51
N VAL A 87 6.45 -3.50 1.00
CA VAL A 87 7.68 -3.74 1.76
C VAL A 87 8.73 -2.75 1.30
N LEU A 88 9.28 -1.96 2.22
CA LEU A 88 10.41 -1.09 1.92
C LEU A 88 11.69 -1.87 2.13
N ARG A 89 12.58 -1.86 1.14
CA ARG A 89 13.93 -2.43 1.29
C ARG A 89 14.92 -1.37 1.77
N ASP A 90 14.81 -0.16 1.22
CA ASP A 90 15.63 1.00 1.59
C ASP A 90 14.95 2.32 1.16
N ASP A 91 15.70 3.42 1.09
CA ASP A 91 15.20 4.75 0.71
C ASP A 91 14.90 4.93 -0.80
N ARG A 92 15.19 3.92 -1.62
CA ARG A 92 15.08 3.87 -3.08
C ARG A 92 14.19 2.74 -3.57
N LEU A 93 14.15 1.63 -2.87
CA LEU A 93 13.63 0.37 -3.36
C LEU A 93 12.52 -0.15 -2.46
N ALA A 94 11.41 -0.52 -3.08
CA ALA A 94 10.31 -1.20 -2.40
C ALA A 94 9.74 -2.31 -3.28
N TYR A 95 8.99 -3.21 -2.65
CA TYR A 95 8.29 -4.29 -3.30
C TYR A 95 6.81 -4.24 -2.94
N ALA A 96 5.95 -4.53 -3.92
CA ALA A 96 4.52 -4.54 -3.71
C ALA A 96 3.84 -5.76 -4.31
N SER A 97 2.84 -6.31 -3.61
CA SER A 97 1.86 -7.20 -4.22
C SER A 97 0.63 -6.38 -4.62
N MET A 98 0.42 -6.23 -5.92
CA MET A 98 -0.68 -5.42 -6.45
C MET A 98 -1.13 -6.00 -7.79
N ALA A 99 -2.45 -6.03 -8.03
CA ALA A 99 -3.06 -6.56 -9.24
C ALA A 99 -2.57 -8.00 -9.57
N GLY A 100 -2.55 -8.85 -8.54
CA GLY A 100 -2.14 -10.26 -8.64
C GLY A 100 -0.68 -10.47 -9.10
N SER A 101 0.19 -9.47 -8.92
CA SER A 101 1.58 -9.50 -9.36
C SER A 101 2.53 -8.96 -8.29
N LEU A 102 3.76 -9.45 -8.29
CA LEU A 102 4.88 -8.90 -7.53
C LEU A 102 5.54 -7.79 -8.35
N TRP A 103 5.76 -6.65 -7.73
CA TRP A 103 6.36 -5.48 -8.35
C TRP A 103 7.60 -5.03 -7.59
N ARG A 104 8.60 -4.59 -8.35
CA ARG A 104 9.74 -3.82 -7.86
C ARG A 104 9.48 -2.34 -8.11
N LEU A 105 9.65 -1.49 -7.10
CA LEU A 105 9.33 -0.06 -7.14
C LEU A 105 10.56 0.78 -6.87
N ASN A 106 10.75 1.83 -7.67
CA ASN A 106 11.73 2.88 -7.40
C ASN A 106 11.03 4.07 -6.70
N LEU A 107 11.39 4.34 -5.46
CA LEU A 107 10.81 5.38 -4.61
C LEU A 107 11.25 6.81 -4.97
N ARG A 108 12.30 6.98 -5.79
CA ARG A 108 12.71 8.30 -6.31
C ARG A 108 11.97 8.66 -7.58
N SER A 109 11.97 7.77 -8.56
CA SER A 109 11.34 8.00 -9.87
C SER A 109 9.87 7.63 -9.92
N LEU A 110 9.35 6.94 -8.89
CA LEU A 110 7.98 6.43 -8.80
C LEU A 110 7.61 5.55 -10.00
N LYS A 111 8.56 4.72 -10.45
CA LYS A 111 8.36 3.71 -11.48
C LYS A 111 8.26 2.33 -10.86
N GLY A 112 7.43 1.47 -11.45
CA GLY A 112 7.29 0.08 -11.08
C GLY A 112 7.61 -0.84 -12.23
N GLU A 113 8.20 -1.99 -11.90
CA GLU A 113 8.47 -3.09 -12.80
C GLU A 113 7.79 -4.34 -12.28
N ARG A 114 7.03 -5.01 -13.13
CA ARG A 114 6.39 -6.28 -12.79
C ARG A 114 7.43 -7.40 -12.87
N LEU A 115 7.72 -8.03 -11.74
CA LEU A 115 8.66 -9.15 -11.68
C LEU A 115 7.98 -10.45 -12.07
N THR A 116 6.77 -10.68 -11.57
CA THR A 116 6.05 -11.92 -11.82
C THR A 116 4.56 -11.78 -11.50
N GLY A 117 3.72 -12.60 -12.14
CA GLY A 117 2.27 -12.60 -11.99
C GLY A 117 1.71 -13.91 -11.46
N GLY A 118 0.42 -14.13 -11.72
CA GLY A 118 -0.25 -15.39 -11.41
C GLY A 118 -0.93 -15.39 -10.03
N GLY A 119 -1.51 -14.26 -9.63
CA GLY A 119 -2.28 -14.17 -8.39
C GLY A 119 -1.41 -14.02 -7.15
N VAL A 120 -0.35 -13.20 -7.22
CA VAL A 120 0.49 -12.86 -6.08
C VAL A 120 -0.31 -12.06 -5.04
N SER A 121 -0.27 -12.51 -3.78
CA SER A 121 -0.84 -11.85 -2.60
C SER A 121 0.02 -12.06 -1.35
N HIS A 122 -0.37 -11.45 -0.22
CA HIS A 122 0.24 -11.63 1.11
C HIS A 122 1.78 -11.48 1.13
N LEU A 123 2.29 -10.39 0.54
CA LEU A 123 3.72 -10.12 0.48
C LEU A 123 4.27 -9.66 1.83
N ILE A 124 5.35 -10.28 2.28
CA ILE A 124 6.11 -9.91 3.48
C ILE A 124 7.61 -10.14 3.28
N GLU A 125 8.45 -9.47 4.07
CA GLU A 125 9.89 -9.74 4.17
C GLU A 125 10.16 -10.70 5.34
N GLY A 126 10.95 -11.73 5.08
CA GLY A 126 11.41 -12.68 6.10
C GLY A 126 12.62 -12.15 6.87
N ALA A 127 12.91 -12.75 8.02
CA ALA A 127 14.09 -12.41 8.83
C ALA A 127 15.42 -12.73 8.13
N ASP A 128 15.41 -13.59 7.12
CA ASP A 128 16.54 -13.88 6.24
C ASP A 128 16.74 -12.81 5.15
N GLY A 129 15.88 -11.80 5.13
CA GLY A 129 15.94 -10.70 4.18
C GLY A 129 15.41 -11.06 2.80
N ASP A 130 14.76 -12.21 2.61
CA ASP A 130 14.08 -12.56 1.35
C ASP A 130 12.60 -12.20 1.40
N LEU A 131 11.97 -12.10 0.23
CA LEU A 131 10.53 -11.84 0.16
C LEU A 131 9.74 -13.13 0.07
N TYR A 132 8.63 -13.17 0.81
CA TYR A 132 7.67 -14.27 0.81
C TYR A 132 6.31 -13.76 0.34
N TYR A 133 5.67 -14.53 -0.54
CA TYR A 133 4.34 -14.21 -1.04
C TYR A 133 3.59 -15.48 -1.41
N THR A 134 2.27 -15.41 -1.50
CA THR A 134 1.44 -16.56 -1.88
C THR A 134 0.96 -16.46 -3.33
N ARG A 135 0.71 -17.62 -3.94
CA ARG A 135 -0.18 -17.74 -5.12
C ARG A 135 -1.12 -18.91 -4.89
N GLY A 136 -2.41 -18.63 -4.78
CA GLY A 136 -3.37 -19.62 -4.31
C GLY A 136 -2.93 -20.19 -2.96
N THR A 137 -2.78 -21.51 -2.88
CA THR A 137 -2.40 -22.24 -1.65
C THR A 137 -0.89 -22.43 -1.48
N LYS A 138 -0.07 -21.86 -2.36
CA LYS A 138 1.40 -22.07 -2.36
C LYS A 138 2.12 -20.82 -1.84
N LEU A 139 3.07 -21.04 -0.93
CA LEU A 139 4.04 -20.03 -0.51
C LEU A 139 5.26 -20.06 -1.44
N TYR A 140 5.68 -18.88 -1.90
CA TYR A 140 6.84 -18.67 -2.74
C TYR A 140 7.85 -17.79 -2.01
N ARG A 141 9.13 -18.01 -2.35
CA ARG A 141 10.25 -17.20 -1.88
C ARG A 141 10.91 -16.52 -3.09
N TRP A 142 11.14 -15.22 -3.00
CA TRP A 142 11.95 -14.46 -3.94
C TRP A 142 13.28 -14.13 -3.26
N LYS A 143 14.36 -14.66 -3.82
CA LYS A 143 15.72 -14.41 -3.37
C LYS A 143 16.30 -13.19 -4.05
N PHE A 144 17.11 -12.45 -3.32
CA PHE A 144 17.89 -11.33 -3.86
C PHE A 144 19.21 -11.77 -4.48
#